data_AF-A0A7S1RTA4-F1
#
_entry.id   AF-A0A7S1RTA4-F1
#
_cell.length_a   1.000
_cell.length_b   1.000
_cell.length_c   1.000
_cell.angle_alpha   90.00
_cell.angle_beta   90.00
_cell.angle_gamma   90.00
#
_symmetry.space_group_name_H-M   'P 1'
#
loop_
_entity.id
_entity.type
_entity.pdbx_description
1 polymer ?
#
loop_
_entity_poly.entity_id
_entity_poly.type
_entity_poly.pdbx_seq_one_letter_code
_entity_poly.pdbx_strand_id
1 'polypeptide(L)'
;RAYLFQREDPSLWCHAFADNGAQSNTVLGVSWMLHKDVIFDLEQSRLGVAEALCPEYRKAPGERLSPESFAGSAAQLSWRRSLVGKIAMTLLVALAGLAACFLANRKGSDDDSDPEDGGGDSRTAKLQE
;
A
#
# COMPACT_ATOMS: atom_id res chain seq x y z
N ARG A 1 3.11 -35.43 -8.06
CA ARG A 1 3.78 -35.85 -9.32
C ARG A 1 5.22 -35.35 -9.45
N ALA A 2 5.61 -34.23 -8.83
CA ALA A 2 6.94 -33.59 -8.88
C ALA A 2 8.22 -34.46 -8.83
N TYR A 3 8.18 -35.67 -8.26
CA TYR A 3 9.35 -36.58 -8.19
C TYR A 3 9.53 -37.45 -9.45
N LEU A 4 8.63 -37.35 -10.44
CA LEU A 4 8.73 -38.05 -11.73
C LEU A 4 8.77 -37.03 -12.88
N PHE A 5 9.52 -37.36 -13.92
CA PHE A 5 9.48 -36.65 -15.21
C PHE A 5 9.18 -37.62 -16.35
N GLN A 6 8.47 -37.13 -17.36
CA GLN A 6 8.15 -37.88 -18.58
C GLN A 6 9.31 -37.74 -19.58
N ARG A 7 9.64 -38.81 -20.31
CA ARG A 7 10.60 -38.74 -21.43
C ARG A 7 9.85 -38.55 -22.76
N GLU A 8 10.56 -38.80 -23.87
CA GLU A 8 10.01 -38.72 -25.23
C GLU A 8 8.84 -39.70 -25.45
N ASP A 9 8.88 -40.86 -24.80
CA ASP A 9 7.74 -41.78 -24.70
C ASP A 9 6.75 -41.28 -23.62
N PRO A 10 5.48 -40.97 -23.97
CA PRO A 10 4.49 -40.47 -23.02
C PRO A 10 4.03 -41.52 -21.99
N SER A 11 4.28 -42.81 -22.22
CA SER A 11 4.01 -43.87 -21.24
C SER A 11 5.12 -43.99 -20.18
N LEU A 12 6.33 -43.51 -20.48
CA LEU A 12 7.51 -43.68 -19.63
C LEU A 12 7.70 -42.51 -18.66
N TRP A 13 7.70 -42.84 -17.37
CA TRP A 13 8.02 -41.92 -16.27
C TRP A 13 9.31 -42.35 -15.58
N CYS A 14 10.22 -41.40 -15.39
CA CYS A 14 11.52 -41.60 -14.74
C CYS A 14 11.59 -40.83 -13.42
N HIS A 15 12.31 -41.36 -12.42
CA HIS A 15 12.56 -40.66 -11.17
C HIS A 15 13.48 -39.45 -11.36
N ALA A 16 13.11 -38.31 -10.79
CA ALA A 16 13.88 -37.07 -10.87
C ALA A 16 14.95 -36.93 -9.75
N PHE A 17 15.40 -38.05 -9.18
CA PHE A 17 16.49 -38.11 -8.21
C PHE A 17 17.80 -38.39 -8.93
N ALA A 18 18.87 -37.69 -8.55
CA ALA A 18 20.22 -37.89 -9.07
C ALA A 18 21.20 -38.05 -7.89
N ASP A 19 22.29 -38.76 -8.13
CA ASP A 19 23.40 -38.84 -7.20
C ASP A 19 24.11 -37.47 -7.10
N ASN A 20 24.36 -37.00 -5.88
CA ASN A 20 25.10 -35.77 -5.59
C ASN A 20 26.61 -36.02 -5.41
N GLY A 21 27.06 -37.25 -5.69
CA GLY A 21 28.45 -37.69 -5.58
C GLY A 21 28.90 -37.74 -4.12
N ALA A 22 30.11 -37.24 -3.84
CA ALA A 22 30.68 -37.23 -2.50
C ALA A 22 30.03 -36.23 -1.51
N GLN A 23 29.01 -35.48 -1.93
CA GLN A 23 28.34 -34.47 -1.10
C GLN A 23 27.18 -35.09 -0.30
N SER A 24 27.22 -34.96 1.02
CA SER A 24 26.12 -35.42 1.91
C SER A 24 24.89 -34.49 1.90
N ASN A 25 24.97 -33.35 1.24
CA ASN A 25 23.89 -32.35 1.18
C ASN A 25 22.77 -32.79 0.23
N THR A 26 21.52 -32.50 0.59
CA THR A 26 20.37 -32.66 -0.31
C THR A 26 20.16 -31.37 -1.12
N VAL A 27 20.07 -31.48 -2.44
CA VAL A 27 19.79 -30.35 -3.35
C VAL A 27 18.38 -30.47 -3.91
N LEU A 28 17.54 -29.46 -3.66
CA LEU A 28 16.17 -29.39 -4.16
C LEU A 28 16.15 -28.72 -5.53
N GLY A 29 16.28 -29.52 -6.59
CA GLY A 29 16.28 -29.04 -7.98
C GLY A 29 14.90 -28.66 -8.52
N VAL A 30 14.85 -28.29 -9.81
CA VAL A 30 13.64 -27.82 -10.50
C VAL A 30 12.46 -28.81 -10.43
N SER A 31 12.73 -30.12 -10.40
CA SER A 31 11.72 -31.16 -10.23
C SER A 31 10.95 -31.01 -8.92
N TRP A 32 11.65 -30.73 -7.82
CA TRP A 32 11.01 -30.46 -6.52
C TRP A 32 10.14 -29.20 -6.55
N MET A 33 10.51 -28.17 -7.33
CA MET A 33 9.72 -26.93 -7.44
C MET A 33 8.42 -27.11 -8.24
N LEU A 34 8.26 -28.17 -9.03
CA LEU A 34 7.04 -28.38 -9.82
C LEU A 34 5.79 -28.53 -8.92
N HIS A 35 4.72 -27.88 -9.36
CA HIS A 35 3.42 -27.78 -8.69
C HIS A 35 3.49 -27.16 -7.27
N LYS A 36 4.42 -26.21 -7.06
CA LYS A 36 4.56 -25.47 -5.80
C LYS A 36 4.84 -24.00 -6.06
N ASP A 37 4.24 -23.15 -5.24
CA ASP A 37 4.69 -21.79 -5.08
C ASP A 37 5.78 -21.77 -4.00
N VAL A 38 6.99 -21.38 -4.39
CA VAL A 38 8.17 -21.29 -3.52
C VAL A 38 8.49 -19.82 -3.31
N ILE A 39 8.27 -19.34 -2.08
CA ILE A 39 8.35 -17.92 -1.73
C ILE A 39 9.62 -17.69 -0.90
N PHE A 40 10.54 -16.89 -1.45
CA PHE A 40 11.76 -16.48 -0.76
C PHE A 40 11.52 -15.13 -0.06
N ASP A 41 11.23 -15.17 1.24
CA ASP A 41 11.14 -13.97 2.07
C ASP A 41 12.55 -13.60 2.55
N LEU A 42 13.19 -12.70 1.82
CA LEU A 42 14.55 -12.23 2.10
C LEU A 42 14.62 -11.27 3.28
N GLU A 43 13.53 -10.59 3.63
CA GLU A 43 13.47 -9.65 4.76
C GLU A 43 13.44 -10.42 6.09
N GLN A 44 12.64 -11.48 6.17
CA GLN A 44 12.54 -12.32 7.36
C GLN A 44 13.48 -13.54 7.33
N SER A 45 14.23 -13.74 6.24
CA SER A 45 15.08 -14.92 5.98
C SER A 45 14.32 -16.24 6.09
N ARG A 46 13.17 -16.34 5.40
CA ARG A 46 12.25 -17.48 5.45
C ARG A 46 11.97 -18.05 4.06
N LEU A 47 11.66 -19.34 4.03
CA LEU A 47 11.20 -20.05 2.83
C LEU A 47 9.75 -20.50 3.05
N GLY A 48 8.83 -19.94 2.26
CA GLY A 48 7.45 -20.42 2.17
C GLY A 48 7.31 -21.44 1.05
N VAL A 49 6.53 -22.50 1.28
CA VAL A 49 6.19 -23.50 0.27
C VAL A 49 4.70 -23.81 0.37
N ALA A 50 3.98 -23.62 -0.74
CA ALA A 50 2.57 -23.97 -0.88
C ALA A 50 2.37 -24.89 -2.10
N GLU A 51 1.35 -25.76 -2.05
CA GLU A 51 0.92 -26.51 -3.24
C GLU A 51 0.24 -25.56 -4.23
N ALA A 52 0.60 -25.64 -5.51
CA ALA A 52 0.14 -24.71 -6.53
C ALA A 52 -0.18 -25.42 -7.87
N LEU A 53 -1.26 -24.98 -8.50
CA LEU A 53 -1.67 -25.42 -9.84
C LEU A 53 -1.06 -24.49 -10.90
N CYS A 54 0.26 -24.56 -11.06
CA CYS A 54 0.99 -23.75 -12.04
C CYS A 54 0.58 -24.10 -13.49
N PRO A 55 0.35 -23.12 -14.39
CA PRO A 55 0.04 -23.40 -15.79
C PRO A 55 1.23 -24.00 -16.55
N GLU A 56 0.96 -25.03 -17.37
CA GLU A 56 1.97 -25.61 -18.27
C GLU A 56 2.06 -24.83 -19.59
N TYR A 57 3.18 -24.13 -19.82
CA TYR A 57 3.48 -23.49 -21.11
C TYR A 57 4.37 -24.40 -21.96
N ARG A 58 3.77 -25.17 -22.87
CA ARG A 58 4.51 -25.96 -23.87
C ARG A 58 4.68 -25.13 -25.14
N LYS A 59 5.91 -24.71 -25.44
CA LYS A 59 6.27 -24.04 -26.69
C LYS A 59 6.84 -25.03 -27.69
N ALA A 60 6.54 -24.84 -28.97
CA ALA A 60 7.17 -25.62 -30.02
C ALA A 60 8.66 -25.21 -30.18
N PRO A 61 9.58 -26.13 -30.51
CA PRO A 61 10.94 -25.77 -30.88
C PRO A 61 10.95 -24.78 -32.05
N GLY A 62 11.56 -23.60 -31.84
CA GLY A 62 11.59 -22.50 -32.82
C GLY A 62 10.57 -21.37 -32.59
N GLU A 63 9.63 -21.54 -31.65
CA GLU A 63 8.62 -20.53 -31.34
C GLU A 63 9.22 -19.36 -30.52
N ARG A 64 9.53 -18.25 -31.20
CA ARG A 64 10.10 -17.06 -30.56
C ARG A 64 9.12 -16.50 -29.52
N LEU A 65 9.63 -16.24 -28.31
CA LEU A 65 8.93 -15.45 -27.30
C LEU A 65 8.71 -14.03 -27.86
N SER A 66 7.45 -13.61 -28.03
CA SER A 66 7.16 -12.18 -28.07
C SER A 66 7.50 -11.59 -26.68
N PRO A 67 8.17 -10.43 -26.58
CA PRO A 67 8.56 -9.87 -25.28
C PRO A 67 7.40 -9.40 -24.37
N GLU A 68 6.15 -9.55 -24.79
CA GLU A 68 5.01 -8.77 -24.29
C GLU A 68 4.42 -9.29 -22.96
N SER A 69 4.82 -10.46 -22.47
CA SER A 69 4.20 -11.08 -21.28
C SER A 69 4.82 -10.71 -19.92
N PHE A 70 5.88 -9.88 -19.88
CA PHE A 70 6.49 -9.40 -18.62
C PHE A 70 6.07 -7.98 -18.20
N ALA A 71 4.96 -7.47 -18.74
CA ALA A 71 4.30 -6.25 -18.24
C ALA A 71 3.56 -6.47 -16.90
N GLY A 72 4.26 -7.06 -15.93
CA GLY A 72 3.73 -7.36 -14.59
C GLY A 72 3.43 -6.09 -13.78
N SER A 73 2.18 -5.64 -13.82
CA SER A 73 1.46 -4.91 -12.76
C SER A 73 2.07 -3.63 -12.16
N ALA A 74 3.15 -3.07 -12.72
CA ALA A 74 3.72 -1.78 -12.28
C ALA A 74 2.68 -0.63 -12.32
N ALA A 75 1.72 -0.70 -13.25
CA ALA A 75 0.62 0.26 -13.38
C ALA A 75 -0.38 0.26 -12.20
N GLN A 76 -0.45 -0.81 -11.40
CA GLN A 76 -1.50 -0.97 -10.39
C GLN A 76 -1.19 -0.25 -9.06
N LEU A 77 0.05 0.18 -8.84
CA LEU A 77 0.48 0.84 -7.60
C LEU A 77 0.32 2.37 -7.60
N SER A 78 0.20 3.00 -8.78
CA SER A 78 0.10 4.46 -8.90
C SER A 78 -1.26 5.01 -8.42
N TRP A 79 -2.37 4.37 -8.79
CA TRP A 79 -3.72 4.82 -8.41
C TRP A 79 -3.92 4.78 -6.88
N ARG A 80 -3.51 3.69 -6.21
CA ARG A 80 -3.68 3.55 -4.76
C ARG A 80 -2.96 4.63 -3.96
N ARG A 81 -1.77 5.07 -4.39
CA ARG A 81 -1.06 6.20 -3.76
C ARG A 81 -1.80 7.54 -3.95
N SER A 82 -2.46 7.74 -5.09
CA SER A 82 -3.21 8.98 -5.37
C SER A 82 -4.47 9.13 -4.49
N LEU A 83 -5.20 8.04 -4.22
CA LEU A 83 -6.41 8.07 -3.38
C LEU A 83 -6.11 8.40 -1.92
N VAL A 84 -5.12 7.73 -1.31
CA VAL A 84 -4.75 7.96 0.10
C VAL A 84 -4.23 9.38 0.32
N GLY A 85 -3.39 9.88 -0.60
CA GLY A 85 -2.88 11.26 -0.52
C GLY A 85 -3.99 12.32 -0.60
N LYS A 86 -4.97 12.13 -1.50
CA LYS A 86 -6.12 13.05 -1.62
C LYS A 86 -6.99 13.06 -0.36
N ILE A 87 -7.32 11.89 0.20
CA ILE A 87 -8.15 11.76 1.41
C ILE A 87 -7.46 12.41 2.62
N ALA A 88 -6.16 12.16 2.81
CA ALA A 88 -5.40 12.78 3.89
C ALA A 88 -5.36 14.31 3.79
N MET A 89 -5.17 14.85 2.58
CA MET A 89 -5.14 16.29 2.36
C MET A 89 -6.51 16.95 2.59
N THR A 90 -7.61 16.32 2.14
CA THR A 90 -8.97 16.86 2.40
C THR A 90 -9.33 16.86 3.88
N LEU A 91 -8.93 15.84 4.64
CA LEU A 91 -9.15 15.78 6.08
C LEU A 91 -8.35 16.86 6.83
N LEU A 92 -7.09 17.09 6.45
CA LEU A 92 -6.27 18.16 7.03
C LEU A 92 -6.87 19.55 6.82
N VAL A 93 -7.35 19.85 5.61
CA VAL A 93 -8.00 21.15 5.30
C VAL A 93 -9.31 21.30 6.08
N ALA A 94 -10.13 20.25 6.16
CA ALA A 94 -11.38 20.28 6.91
C ALA A 94 -11.15 20.49 8.42
N LEU A 95 -10.17 19.81 9.02
CA LEU A 95 -9.82 19.98 10.43
C LEU A 95 -9.26 21.38 10.73
N ALA A 96 -8.41 21.93 9.85
CA ALA A 96 -7.90 23.30 10.00
C ALA A 96 -9.03 24.33 9.91
N GLY A 97 -9.97 24.17 8.97
CA GLY A 97 -11.16 25.02 8.84
C GLY A 97 -12.07 24.97 10.07
N LEU A 98 -12.37 23.76 10.58
CA LEU A 98 -13.16 23.58 11.79
C LEU A 98 -12.49 24.22 13.02
N ALA A 99 -11.18 24.07 13.18
CA ALA A 99 -10.42 24.70 14.25
C ALA A 99 -10.46 26.24 14.16
N ALA A 100 -10.31 26.80 12.96
CA ALA A 100 -10.42 28.24 12.74
C ALA A 100 -11.83 28.77 13.08
N CYS A 101 -12.90 28.08 12.66
CA CYS A 101 -14.28 28.43 13.04
C CYS A 101 -14.52 28.35 14.54
N PHE A 102 -14.00 27.33 15.23
CA PHE A 102 -14.10 27.21 16.69
C PHE A 102 -13.37 28.35 17.42
N LEU A 103 -12.19 28.74 16.95
CA LEU A 103 -11.44 29.86 17.53
C LEU A 103 -12.11 31.21 17.28
N ALA A 104 -12.67 31.43 16.08
CA ALA A 104 -13.45 32.62 15.77
C ALA A 104 -14.70 32.74 16.65
N ASN A 105 -15.46 31.65 16.80
CA ASN A 105 -16.65 31.62 17.64
C ASN A 105 -16.34 31.82 19.14
N ARG A 106 -15.15 31.41 19.63
CA ARG A 106 -14.74 31.73 21.01
C ARG A 106 -14.40 33.20 21.23
N LYS A 107 -13.92 33.90 20.19
CA LYS A 107 -13.49 35.30 20.33
C LYS A 107 -14.64 36.32 20.32
N GLY A 108 -15.84 35.93 19.89
CA GLY A 108 -17.04 36.77 19.93
C GLY A 108 -17.76 36.83 21.29
N SER A 109 -17.12 36.46 22.40
CA SER A 109 -17.75 36.35 23.72
C SER A 109 -17.14 37.25 24.82
N ASP A 110 -16.14 38.09 24.47
CA ASP A 110 -15.37 38.90 25.43
C ASP A 110 -15.48 40.44 25.18
N ASP A 111 -16.36 40.90 24.27
CA ASP A 111 -16.53 42.33 23.89
C ASP A 111 -17.86 42.93 24.42
N ASP A 112 -18.19 42.66 25.69
CA ASP A 112 -19.10 43.50 26.50
C ASP A 112 -18.23 44.34 27.45
N SER A 113 -17.96 45.58 27.06
CA SER A 113 -17.32 46.60 27.90
C SER A 113 -17.95 47.94 27.59
N ASP A 114 -18.82 48.40 28.49
CA ASP A 114 -19.71 49.53 28.30
C ASP A 114 -18.96 50.85 28.01
N PRO A 115 -19.41 51.63 27.00
CA PRO A 115 -19.04 53.04 26.91
C PRO A 115 -19.94 53.88 27.82
N GLU A 116 -19.47 54.22 29.03
CA GLU A 116 -20.02 55.36 29.78
C GLU A 116 -19.65 56.68 29.07
N ASP A 117 -20.49 57.09 28.11
CA ASP A 117 -20.58 58.50 27.70
C ASP A 117 -21.94 59.07 28.14
N GLY A 118 -21.88 60.08 29.01
CA GLY A 118 -22.99 60.59 29.79
C GLY A 118 -22.95 62.10 30.01
N GLY A 119 -22.44 62.87 29.03
CA GLY A 119 -22.49 64.33 29.07
C GLY A 119 -23.91 64.87 28.81
N GLY A 120 -24.54 65.52 29.80
CA GLY A 120 -25.96 65.91 29.67
C GLY A 120 -26.55 66.93 30.68
N ASP A 121 -26.03 68.17 30.64
CA ASP A 121 -26.81 69.42 30.67
C ASP A 121 -27.39 70.08 31.96
N SER A 122 -27.10 71.39 32.05
CA SER A 122 -27.95 72.53 32.49
C SER A 122 -28.35 72.87 33.94
N ARG A 123 -28.25 74.20 34.22
CA ARG A 123 -28.79 75.01 35.35
C ARG A 123 -28.03 74.82 36.68
N THR A 124 -27.78 75.79 37.56
CA THR A 124 -28.22 77.21 37.82
C THR A 124 -27.01 78.00 38.41
N ALA A 125 -26.90 79.33 38.47
CA ALA A 125 -27.67 80.50 37.98
C ALA A 125 -26.76 81.78 38.02
N LYS A 126 -27.33 83.00 37.93
CA LYS A 126 -26.67 84.28 38.22
C LYS A 126 -27.20 84.91 39.52
N LEU A 127 -26.30 85.48 40.34
CA LEU A 127 -26.47 86.60 41.28
C LEU A 127 -25.04 87.15 41.48
N GLN A 128 -24.66 88.42 41.24
CA GLN A 128 -25.16 89.71 41.77
C GLN A 128 -25.28 89.71 43.29
N GLU A 129 -24.24 90.16 44.00
CA GLU A 129 -23.94 91.60 44.21
C GLU A 129 -22.43 91.87 44.06
#